data_AF-A0A6A5FQW1-F1
#
_entry.id   AF-A0A6A5FQW1-F1
#
_cell.length_a   1.000
_cell.length_b   1.000
_cell.length_c   1.000
_cell.angle_alpha   90.00
_cell.angle_beta   90.00
_cell.angle_gamma   90.00
#
_symmetry.space_group_name_H-M   'P 1'
#
loop_
_entity.id
_entity.type
_entity.pdbx_description
1 polymer ?
#
loop_
_entity_poly.entity_id
_entity_poly.type
_entity_poly.pdbx_seq_one_letter_code
_entity_poly.pdbx_strand_id
1 'polypeptide(L)'
;MVLKLPHRASAGGTHRHGAQSIQRESKTLHQDTEAATLKTQAVGTRLLGERLQETHYWKSELKRHVDKLLADTESLLALKTRLEKALDATEIPFAIATDNLNCRTRRPGADLVRDTVEEELVKEVDLIRSIQALLKRTTAQVVTQIKVCNCTLWTKFTQDNLSKALQEEQATNSLRVLVERLLRDTTDDLRVQCSSVDRAFSQRCAELIEAKTQLEMKHAQVLEQIGAQERNIVALQQAIHNKEAPLRVAQSRLYLRSLRPNMELCRDEPQFRYPKLCEECSMVNPCVWV
;
A
#
# COMPACT_ATOMS: atom_id res chain seq x y z
N MET A 1 -3.17 36.33 56.32
CA MET A 1 -3.67 36.49 54.94
C MET A 1 -3.14 35.31 54.14
N VAL A 2 -3.94 34.25 53.99
CA VAL A 2 -3.52 33.01 53.32
C VAL A 2 -3.61 33.24 51.82
N LEU A 3 -2.47 33.42 51.15
CA LEU A 3 -2.41 33.53 49.69
C LEU A 3 -2.72 32.16 49.08
N LYS A 4 -3.99 31.97 48.73
CA LYS A 4 -4.47 30.86 47.91
C LYS A 4 -4.00 31.12 46.46
N LEU A 5 -2.91 30.48 46.05
CA LEU A 5 -2.45 30.51 44.65
C LEU A 5 -3.38 29.64 43.78
N PRO A 6 -3.94 30.17 42.68
CA PRO A 6 -4.72 29.37 41.75
C PRO A 6 -3.84 28.66 40.71
N HIS A 7 -4.22 27.42 40.41
CA HIS A 7 -4.01 26.63 39.18
C HIS A 7 -2.67 26.65 38.42
N ARG A 8 -2.08 25.45 38.25
CA ARG A 8 -1.28 25.12 37.04
C ARG A 8 -1.39 23.67 36.52
N ALA A 9 -2.38 22.90 36.98
CA ALA A 9 -2.60 21.53 36.51
C ALA A 9 -3.17 21.41 35.07
N SER A 10 -3.58 22.52 34.44
CA SER A 10 -4.30 22.52 33.15
C SER A 10 -3.40 22.25 31.93
N ALA A 11 -2.14 22.72 31.92
CA ALA A 11 -1.26 22.62 30.75
C ALA A 11 -0.78 21.18 30.47
N GLY A 12 -0.46 20.41 31.52
CA GLY A 12 -0.04 19.01 31.36
C GLY A 12 -1.18 18.09 30.90
N GLY A 13 -2.41 18.36 31.34
CA GLY A 13 -3.61 17.63 30.91
C GLY A 13 -3.99 17.89 29.46
N THR A 14 -3.88 19.13 29.00
CA THR A 14 -4.17 19.51 27.60
C THR A 14 -3.17 18.90 26.61
N HIS A 15 -1.87 18.86 26.93
CA HIS A 15 -0.89 18.17 26.09
C HIS A 15 -1.12 16.66 26.02
N ARG A 16 -1.50 16.03 27.14
CA ARG A 16 -1.82 14.59 27.17
C ARG A 16 -3.09 14.27 26.38
N HIS A 17 -4.13 15.09 26.51
CA HIS A 17 -5.37 14.93 25.72
C HIS A 17 -5.13 15.17 24.23
N GLY A 18 -4.33 16.17 23.86
CA GLY A 18 -3.94 16.42 22.47
C GLY A 18 -3.16 15.24 21.88
N ALA A 19 -2.17 14.71 22.61
CA ALA A 19 -1.42 13.53 22.19
C ALA A 19 -2.30 12.29 22.01
N GLN A 20 -3.25 12.06 22.93
CA GLN A 20 -4.20 10.95 22.83
C GLN A 20 -5.20 11.12 21.67
N SER A 21 -5.62 12.35 21.37
CA SER A 21 -6.48 12.65 20.21
C SER A 21 -5.77 12.32 18.90
N ILE A 22 -4.53 12.82 18.76
CA ILE A 22 -3.69 12.57 17.57
C ILE A 22 -3.42 11.08 17.40
N GLN A 23 -3.18 10.33 18.48
CA GLN A 23 -2.99 8.88 18.39
C GLN A 23 -4.25 8.14 17.90
N ARG A 24 -5.44 8.58 18.34
CA ARG A 24 -6.71 8.00 17.86
C ARG A 24 -6.93 8.32 16.39
N GLU A 25 -6.78 9.59 16.01
CA GLU A 25 -6.91 10.03 14.62
C GLU A 25 -5.92 9.30 13.71
N SER A 26 -4.66 9.14 14.12
CA SER A 26 -3.65 8.39 13.38
C SER A 26 -4.02 6.90 13.23
N LYS A 27 -4.58 6.27 14.27
CA LYS A 27 -5.02 4.86 14.21
C LYS A 27 -6.22 4.69 13.29
N THR A 28 -7.21 5.58 13.37
CA THR A 28 -8.37 5.56 12.49
C THR A 28 -7.97 5.80 11.04
N LEU A 29 -7.16 6.82 10.77
CA LEU A 29 -6.67 7.10 9.42
C LEU A 29 -5.88 5.92 8.83
N HIS A 30 -5.06 5.24 9.63
CA HIS A 30 -4.35 4.04 9.22
C HIS A 30 -5.31 2.92 8.82
N GLN A 31 -6.30 2.61 9.66
CA GLN A 31 -7.30 1.58 9.39
C GLN A 31 -8.12 1.89 8.14
N ASP A 32 -8.54 3.14 7.97
CA ASP A 32 -9.30 3.58 6.80
C ASP A 32 -8.46 3.49 5.52
N THR A 33 -7.20 3.88 5.59
CA THR A 33 -6.25 3.81 4.46
C THR A 33 -5.96 2.36 4.09
N GLU A 34 -5.73 1.48 5.08
CA GLU A 34 -5.52 0.05 4.88
C GLU A 34 -6.75 -0.60 4.24
N ALA A 35 -7.95 -0.32 4.77
CA ALA A 35 -9.20 -0.86 4.23
C ALA A 35 -9.47 -0.39 2.79
N ALA A 36 -9.23 0.89 2.48
CA ALA A 36 -9.38 1.43 1.13
C ALA A 36 -8.38 0.79 0.15
N THR A 37 -7.15 0.56 0.60
CA THR A 37 -6.09 -0.09 -0.19
C THR A 37 -6.44 -1.54 -0.50
N LEU A 38 -6.86 -2.32 0.50
CA LEU A 38 -7.28 -3.72 0.33
C LEU A 38 -8.48 -3.84 -0.61
N LYS A 39 -9.46 -2.95 -0.49
CA LYS A 39 -10.64 -2.94 -1.37
C LYS A 39 -10.23 -2.66 -2.83
N THR A 40 -9.39 -1.67 -3.06
CA THR A 40 -8.90 -1.32 -4.39
C THR A 40 -8.08 -2.46 -5.01
N GLN A 41 -7.23 -3.10 -4.20
CA GLN A 41 -6.48 -4.30 -4.60
C GLN A 41 -7.41 -5.44 -4.99
N ALA A 42 -8.42 -5.75 -4.18
CA ALA A 42 -9.36 -6.83 -4.46
C ALA A 42 -10.06 -6.62 -5.81
N VAL A 43 -10.48 -5.39 -6.11
CA VAL A 43 -11.07 -5.03 -7.40
C VAL A 43 -10.05 -5.19 -8.53
N GLY A 44 -8.83 -4.68 -8.36
CA GLY A 44 -7.76 -4.80 -9.37
C GLY A 44 -7.39 -6.25 -9.67
N THR A 45 -7.18 -7.08 -8.65
CA THR A 45 -6.90 -8.52 -8.80
C THR A 45 -8.04 -9.24 -9.50
N ARG A 46 -9.29 -8.90 -9.18
CA ARG A 46 -10.46 -9.50 -9.84
C ARG A 46 -10.50 -9.16 -11.34
N LEU A 47 -10.37 -7.88 -11.70
CA LEU A 47 -10.40 -7.44 -13.09
C LEU A 47 -9.24 -8.02 -13.92
N LEU A 48 -8.04 -8.11 -13.33
CA LEU A 48 -6.90 -8.76 -13.99
C LEU A 48 -7.15 -10.27 -14.19
N GLY A 49 -7.81 -10.93 -13.22
CA GLY A 49 -8.22 -12.32 -13.32
C GLY A 49 -9.28 -12.55 -14.41
N GLU A 50 -10.30 -11.69 -14.48
CA GLU A 50 -11.33 -11.71 -15.53
C GLU A 50 -10.69 -11.58 -16.93
N ARG A 51 -9.82 -10.59 -17.12
CA ARG A 51 -9.12 -10.38 -18.40
C ARG A 51 -8.21 -11.55 -18.77
N LEU A 52 -7.53 -12.15 -17.79
CA LEU A 52 -6.71 -13.34 -17.99
C LEU A 52 -7.56 -14.52 -18.49
N GLN A 53 -8.73 -14.73 -17.89
CA GLN A 53 -9.66 -15.79 -18.27
C GLN A 53 -10.22 -15.57 -19.69
N GLU A 54 -10.61 -14.34 -20.03
CA GLU A 54 -11.05 -13.99 -21.40
C GLU A 54 -9.95 -14.23 -22.43
N THR A 55 -8.73 -13.78 -22.15
CA THR A 55 -7.58 -13.97 -23.04
C THR A 55 -7.30 -15.46 -23.25
N HIS A 56 -7.31 -16.24 -22.17
CA HIS A 56 -7.10 -17.68 -22.22
C HIS A 56 -8.21 -18.40 -23.01
N TYR A 57 -9.47 -17.99 -22.83
CA TYR A 57 -10.60 -18.53 -23.57
C TYR A 57 -10.44 -18.31 -25.08
N TRP A 58 -10.22 -17.06 -25.51
CA TRP A 58 -10.06 -16.74 -26.93
C TRP A 58 -8.82 -17.38 -27.55
N LYS A 59 -7.71 -17.45 -26.82
CA LYS A 59 -6.50 -18.18 -27.21
C LYS A 59 -6.81 -19.66 -27.49
N SER A 60 -7.56 -20.31 -26.61
CA SER A 60 -7.94 -21.72 -26.75
C SER A 60 -8.86 -21.93 -27.96
N GLU A 61 -9.83 -21.04 -28.16
CA GLU A 61 -10.79 -21.12 -29.26
C GLU A 61 -10.12 -20.87 -30.63
N LEU A 62 -9.25 -19.86 -30.72
CA LEU A 62 -8.44 -19.60 -31.92
C LEU A 62 -7.59 -20.82 -32.28
N LYS A 63 -6.93 -21.43 -31.29
CA LYS A 63 -6.12 -22.64 -31.50
C LYS A 63 -6.96 -23.80 -32.03
N ARG A 64 -8.13 -24.04 -31.43
CA ARG A 64 -9.08 -25.07 -31.89
C ARG A 64 -9.50 -24.87 -33.35
N HIS A 65 -9.77 -23.62 -33.74
CA HIS A 65 -10.12 -23.29 -35.12
C HIS A 65 -8.95 -23.49 -36.11
N VAL A 66 -7.71 -23.19 -35.70
CA VAL A 66 -6.51 -23.48 -36.50
C VAL A 66 -6.39 -24.97 -36.76
N ASP A 67 -6.46 -25.79 -35.70
CA ASP A 67 -6.33 -27.24 -35.83
C ASP A 67 -7.41 -27.81 -36.76
N LYS A 68 -8.64 -27.28 -36.67
CA LYS A 68 -9.74 -27.70 -37.56
C LYS A 68 -9.50 -27.30 -39.02
N LEU A 69 -9.06 -26.08 -39.29
CA LEU A 69 -8.78 -25.62 -40.65
C LEU A 69 -7.60 -26.35 -41.30
N LEU A 70 -6.59 -26.72 -40.51
CA LEU A 70 -5.48 -27.55 -40.97
C LEU A 70 -5.99 -28.93 -41.41
N ALA A 71 -6.78 -29.60 -40.57
CA ALA A 71 -7.36 -30.91 -40.89
C ALA A 71 -8.28 -30.87 -42.13
N ASP A 72 -9.08 -29.81 -42.28
CA ASP A 72 -9.95 -29.62 -43.45
C ASP A 72 -9.12 -29.38 -44.73
N THR A 73 -8.01 -28.63 -44.62
CA THR A 73 -7.08 -28.40 -45.74
C THR A 73 -6.39 -29.68 -46.19
N GLU A 74 -5.92 -30.51 -45.26
CA GLU A 74 -5.35 -31.83 -45.55
C GLU A 74 -6.37 -32.74 -46.26
N SER A 75 -7.61 -32.74 -45.77
CA SER A 75 -8.70 -33.51 -46.38
C SER A 75 -9.00 -33.05 -47.81
N LEU A 76 -9.01 -31.74 -48.08
CA LEU A 76 -9.21 -31.19 -49.43
C LEU A 76 -8.05 -31.52 -50.37
N LEU A 77 -6.80 -31.49 -49.88
CA LEU A 77 -5.62 -31.87 -50.67
C LEU A 77 -5.63 -33.36 -51.04
N ALA A 78 -6.03 -34.22 -50.10
CA ALA A 78 -6.22 -35.65 -50.37
C ALA A 78 -7.33 -35.88 -51.40
N LEU A 79 -8.45 -35.16 -51.29
CA LEU A 79 -9.55 -35.23 -52.25
C LEU A 79 -9.12 -34.77 -53.65
N LYS A 80 -8.38 -33.66 -53.76
CA LYS A 80 -7.82 -33.17 -55.02
C LYS A 80 -6.98 -34.25 -55.70
N THR A 81 -6.05 -34.83 -54.96
CA THR A 81 -5.16 -35.89 -55.47
C THR A 81 -5.96 -37.10 -55.97
N ARG A 82 -7.03 -37.47 -55.27
CA ARG A 82 -7.91 -38.58 -55.67
C ARG A 82 -8.70 -38.26 -56.94
N LEU A 83 -9.20 -37.03 -57.08
CA LEU A 83 -9.92 -36.59 -58.28
C LEU A 83 -9.01 -36.55 -59.51
N GLU A 84 -7.77 -36.07 -59.35
CA GLU A 84 -6.77 -36.04 -60.42
C GLU A 84 -6.42 -37.47 -60.88
N LYS A 85 -6.13 -38.39 -59.95
CA LYS A 85 -5.90 -39.80 -60.29
C LYS A 85 -7.11 -40.47 -60.96
N ALA A 86 -8.33 -40.15 -60.51
CA ALA A 86 -9.54 -40.68 -61.12
C ALA A 86 -9.73 -40.15 -62.55
N LEU A 87 -9.37 -38.88 -62.80
CA LEU A 87 -9.40 -38.30 -64.13
C LEU A 87 -8.37 -38.97 -65.04
N ASP A 88 -7.13 -39.12 -64.59
CA ASP A 88 -6.05 -39.79 -65.34
C ASP A 88 -6.43 -41.23 -65.71
N ALA A 89 -7.09 -41.96 -64.79
CA ALA A 89 -7.55 -43.32 -65.03
C ALA A 89 -8.61 -43.45 -66.14
N THR A 90 -9.33 -42.35 -66.47
CA THR A 90 -10.32 -42.35 -67.57
C THR A 90 -9.71 -42.09 -68.94
N GLU A 91 -8.48 -41.56 -69.03
CA GLU A 91 -7.87 -41.17 -70.30
C GLU A 91 -7.64 -42.37 -71.22
N ILE A 92 -7.16 -43.50 -70.68
CA ILE A 92 -6.90 -44.72 -71.47
C ILE A 92 -8.22 -45.34 -71.98
N PRO A 93 -9.24 -45.62 -71.15
CA PRO A 93 -10.54 -46.09 -71.63
C PRO A 93 -11.18 -45.15 -72.66
N PHE A 94 -11.08 -43.83 -72.47
CA PHE A 94 -11.61 -42.84 -73.41
C PHE A 94 -10.93 -42.94 -74.78
N ALA A 95 -9.59 -43.02 -74.81
CA ALA A 95 -8.83 -43.16 -76.04
C ALA A 95 -9.20 -44.46 -76.78
N ILE A 96 -9.24 -45.59 -76.05
CA ILE A 96 -9.60 -46.89 -76.61
C ILE A 96 -11.02 -46.87 -77.21
N ALA A 97 -12.02 -46.36 -76.47
CA ALA A 97 -13.39 -46.29 -76.94
C ALA A 97 -13.53 -45.37 -78.17
N THR A 98 -12.84 -44.23 -78.15
CA THR A 98 -12.82 -43.27 -79.26
C THR A 98 -12.15 -43.86 -80.51
N ASP A 99 -11.03 -44.55 -80.37
CA ASP A 99 -10.33 -45.20 -81.48
C ASP A 99 -11.14 -46.34 -82.09
N ASN A 100 -11.79 -47.16 -81.25
CA ASN A 100 -12.70 -48.21 -81.72
C ASN A 100 -13.86 -47.63 -82.53
N LEU A 101 -14.47 -46.53 -82.05
CA LEU A 101 -15.53 -45.82 -82.76
C LEU A 101 -15.03 -45.23 -84.09
N ASN A 102 -13.83 -44.64 -84.11
CA ASN A 102 -13.20 -44.09 -85.32
C ASN A 102 -12.91 -45.16 -86.37
N CYS A 103 -12.46 -46.35 -85.95
CA CYS A 103 -12.23 -47.47 -86.87
C CYS A 103 -13.53 -47.96 -87.52
N ARG A 104 -14.63 -47.97 -86.75
CA ARG A 104 -15.96 -48.38 -87.22
C ARG A 104 -16.59 -47.39 -88.19
N THR A 105 -16.50 -46.10 -87.88
CA THR A 105 -17.04 -45.02 -88.72
C THR A 105 -16.31 -44.84 -90.06
N ARG A 106 -15.12 -45.43 -90.22
CA ARG A 106 -14.28 -45.36 -91.43
C ARG A 106 -14.32 -46.63 -92.30
N ARG A 107 -15.23 -47.57 -92.04
CA ARG A 107 -15.34 -48.81 -92.84
C ARG A 107 -15.73 -48.49 -94.29
N PRO A 108 -15.08 -49.09 -95.30
CA PRO A 108 -15.40 -48.82 -96.71
C PRO A 108 -16.60 -49.62 -97.21
N GLY A 109 -17.31 -49.06 -98.20
CA GLY A 109 -18.27 -49.79 -99.03
C GLY A 109 -19.53 -50.28 -98.30
N ALA A 110 -19.96 -51.51 -98.58
CA ALA A 110 -21.18 -52.12 -98.03
C ALA A 110 -21.08 -52.44 -96.52
N ASP A 111 -19.88 -52.38 -95.94
CA ASP A 111 -19.63 -52.59 -94.50
C ASP A 111 -19.86 -51.34 -93.65
N LEU A 112 -20.21 -50.19 -94.27
CA LEU A 112 -20.58 -48.97 -93.58
C LEU A 112 -22.04 -49.04 -93.14
N VAL A 113 -22.30 -49.89 -92.15
CA VAL A 113 -23.60 -50.04 -91.50
C VAL A 113 -23.44 -49.65 -90.03
N ARG A 114 -24.31 -48.74 -89.55
CA ARG A 114 -24.38 -48.45 -88.12
C ARG A 114 -24.96 -49.66 -87.41
N ASP A 115 -24.13 -50.29 -86.58
CA ASP A 115 -24.48 -51.49 -85.83
C ASP A 115 -24.72 -51.17 -84.35
N THR A 116 -25.28 -52.14 -83.62
CA THR A 116 -25.55 -52.00 -82.17
C THR A 116 -24.29 -51.68 -81.37
N VAL A 117 -23.11 -52.16 -81.80
CA VAL A 117 -21.87 -51.91 -81.06
C VAL A 117 -21.35 -50.50 -81.32
N GLU A 118 -21.57 -49.91 -82.50
CA GLU A 118 -21.34 -48.48 -82.74
C GLU A 118 -22.23 -47.64 -81.83
N GLU A 119 -23.52 -47.99 -81.69
CA GLU A 119 -24.44 -47.28 -80.79
C GLU A 119 -23.99 -47.35 -79.32
N GLU A 120 -23.56 -48.52 -78.84
CA GLU A 120 -23.03 -48.67 -77.48
C GLU A 120 -21.68 -47.94 -77.28
N LEU A 121 -20.79 -47.94 -78.28
CA LEU A 121 -19.54 -47.17 -78.24
C LEU A 121 -19.78 -45.66 -78.16
N VAL A 122 -20.78 -45.14 -78.88
CA VAL A 122 -21.19 -43.73 -78.76
C VAL A 122 -21.62 -43.42 -77.33
N LYS A 123 -22.47 -44.26 -76.72
CA LYS A 123 -22.92 -44.09 -75.32
C LYS A 123 -21.75 -44.16 -74.35
N GLU A 124 -20.80 -45.07 -74.54
CA GLU A 124 -19.61 -45.22 -73.70
C GLU A 124 -18.71 -43.98 -73.78
N VAL A 125 -18.42 -43.49 -75.00
CA VAL A 125 -17.64 -42.26 -75.21
C VAL A 125 -18.31 -41.04 -74.56
N ASP A 126 -19.62 -40.90 -74.72
CA ASP A 126 -20.38 -39.78 -74.13
C ASP A 126 -20.45 -39.87 -72.60
N LEU A 127 -20.56 -41.09 -72.05
CA LEU A 127 -20.52 -41.32 -70.61
C LEU A 127 -19.15 -40.98 -70.03
N ILE A 128 -18.06 -41.48 -70.62
CA ILE A 128 -16.69 -41.19 -70.16
C ILE A 128 -16.43 -39.68 -70.25
N ARG A 129 -16.83 -39.01 -71.35
CA ARG A 129 -16.71 -37.55 -71.49
C ARG A 129 -17.48 -36.81 -70.40
N SER A 130 -18.69 -37.26 -70.06
CA SER A 130 -19.51 -36.68 -69.00
C SER A 130 -18.86 -36.85 -67.62
N ILE A 131 -18.28 -38.02 -67.34
CA ILE A 131 -17.52 -38.29 -66.11
C ILE A 131 -16.29 -37.38 -66.02
N GLN A 132 -15.51 -37.28 -67.10
CA GLN A 132 -14.34 -36.40 -67.16
C GLN A 132 -14.71 -34.92 -66.93
N ALA A 133 -15.81 -34.46 -67.51
CA ALA A 133 -16.29 -33.09 -67.32
C ALA A 133 -16.68 -32.84 -65.85
N LEU A 134 -17.35 -33.80 -65.20
CA LEU A 134 -17.69 -33.73 -63.78
C LEU A 134 -16.43 -33.70 -62.90
N LEU A 135 -15.48 -34.60 -63.14
CA LEU A 135 -14.22 -34.65 -62.39
C LEU A 135 -13.42 -33.35 -62.53
N LYS A 136 -13.32 -32.79 -63.74
CA LYS A 136 -12.67 -31.50 -64.00
C LYS A 136 -13.36 -30.36 -63.25
N ARG A 137 -14.69 -30.29 -63.28
CA ARG A 137 -15.47 -29.26 -62.55
C ARG A 137 -15.29 -29.38 -61.03
N THR A 138 -15.39 -30.59 -60.49
CA THR A 138 -15.22 -30.82 -59.04
C THR A 138 -13.78 -30.53 -58.59
N THR A 139 -12.78 -30.86 -59.40
CA THR A 139 -11.38 -30.52 -59.12
C THR A 139 -11.19 -29.00 -59.05
N ALA A 140 -11.78 -28.24 -59.98
CA ALA A 140 -11.73 -26.78 -59.95
C ALA A 140 -12.41 -26.18 -58.71
N GLN A 141 -13.53 -26.77 -58.25
CA GLN A 141 -14.19 -26.37 -57.00
C GLN A 141 -13.31 -26.62 -55.79
N VAL A 142 -12.71 -27.81 -55.67
CA VAL A 142 -11.79 -28.16 -54.57
C VAL A 142 -10.55 -27.25 -54.56
N VAL A 143 -9.95 -26.99 -55.72
CA VAL A 143 -8.81 -26.06 -55.85
C VAL A 143 -9.20 -24.64 -55.42
N THR A 144 -10.40 -24.19 -55.78
CA THR A 144 -10.92 -22.88 -55.34
C THR A 144 -11.12 -22.87 -53.83
N GLN A 145 -11.68 -23.93 -53.25
CA GLN A 145 -11.89 -24.06 -51.81
C GLN A 145 -10.57 -24.05 -51.04
N ILE A 146 -9.54 -24.77 -51.52
CA ILE A 146 -8.18 -24.74 -50.95
C ILE A 146 -7.60 -23.31 -50.97
N LYS A 147 -7.82 -22.56 -52.06
CA LYS A 147 -7.37 -21.16 -52.17
C LYS A 147 -8.13 -20.22 -51.22
N VAL A 148 -9.45 -20.37 -51.12
CA VAL A 148 -10.29 -19.56 -50.19
C VAL A 148 -9.92 -19.86 -48.74
N CYS A 149 -9.62 -21.11 -48.43
CA CYS A 149 -9.10 -21.52 -47.14
C CYS A 149 -7.68 -21.00 -46.86
N ASN A 150 -7.07 -20.14 -47.72
CA ASN A 150 -5.69 -19.62 -47.69
C ASN A 150 -5.01 -19.82 -46.33
N CYS A 151 -4.57 -21.06 -46.17
CA CYS A 151 -4.16 -21.59 -44.88
C CYS A 151 -2.91 -20.84 -44.44
N THR A 152 -2.07 -20.39 -45.37
CA THR A 152 -0.79 -19.75 -45.03
C THR A 152 -0.93 -18.35 -44.45
N LEU A 153 -1.78 -17.48 -45.02
CA LEU A 153 -1.96 -16.12 -44.50
C LEU A 153 -2.81 -16.13 -43.24
N TRP A 154 -3.90 -16.90 -43.21
CA TRP A 154 -4.76 -16.99 -42.05
C TRP A 154 -4.07 -17.71 -40.88
N THR A 155 -3.31 -18.79 -41.14
CA THR A 155 -2.49 -19.43 -40.09
C THR A 155 -1.44 -18.47 -39.56
N LYS A 156 -0.73 -17.72 -40.40
CA LYS A 156 0.24 -16.71 -39.93
C LYS A 156 -0.44 -15.64 -39.07
N PHE A 157 -1.52 -15.04 -39.56
CA PHE A 157 -2.26 -14.01 -38.82
C PHE A 157 -2.76 -14.52 -37.47
N THR A 158 -3.33 -15.73 -37.43
CA THR A 158 -3.83 -16.34 -36.19
C THR A 158 -2.68 -16.75 -35.25
N GLN A 159 -1.56 -17.24 -35.78
CA GLN A 159 -0.36 -17.56 -35.02
C GLN A 159 0.26 -16.30 -34.38
N ASP A 160 0.29 -15.20 -35.11
CA ASP A 160 0.75 -13.90 -34.61
C ASP A 160 -0.18 -13.41 -33.49
N ASN A 161 -1.50 -13.53 -33.65
CA ASN A 161 -2.47 -13.19 -32.60
C ASN A 161 -2.32 -14.08 -31.37
N LEU A 162 -2.08 -15.39 -31.54
CA LEU A 162 -1.83 -16.31 -30.43
C LEU A 162 -0.57 -15.92 -29.65
N SER A 163 0.48 -15.52 -30.37
CA SER A 163 1.75 -15.08 -29.77
C SER A 163 1.58 -13.78 -28.99
N LYS A 164 0.80 -12.83 -29.53
CA LYS A 164 0.44 -11.58 -28.82
C LYS A 164 -0.41 -11.86 -27.58
N ALA A 165 -1.41 -12.73 -27.68
CA ALA A 165 -2.24 -13.11 -26.54
C ALA A 165 -1.42 -13.74 -25.42
N LEU A 166 -0.44 -14.60 -25.75
CA LEU A 166 0.49 -15.17 -24.77
C LEU A 166 1.35 -14.10 -24.09
N GLN A 167 1.83 -13.11 -24.85
CA GLN A 167 2.60 -11.99 -24.31
C GLN A 167 1.75 -11.13 -23.35
N GLU A 168 0.50 -10.85 -23.69
CA GLU A 168 -0.43 -10.10 -22.82
C GLU A 168 -0.80 -10.89 -21.55
N GLU A 169 -0.97 -12.20 -21.66
CA GLU A 169 -1.18 -13.13 -20.55
C GLU A 169 -0.01 -13.05 -19.55
N GLN A 170 1.22 -13.15 -20.05
CA GLN A 170 2.44 -13.04 -19.24
C GLN A 170 2.57 -11.66 -18.60
N ALA A 171 2.38 -10.58 -19.37
CA ALA A 171 2.46 -9.21 -18.85
C ALA A 171 1.43 -8.96 -17.74
N THR A 172 0.20 -9.45 -17.91
CA THR A 172 -0.87 -9.33 -16.91
C THR A 172 -0.52 -10.09 -15.62
N ASN A 173 0.04 -11.30 -15.73
CA ASN A 173 0.46 -12.08 -14.56
C ASN A 173 1.65 -11.40 -13.83
N SER A 174 2.65 -10.93 -14.56
CA SER A 174 3.77 -10.17 -14.00
C SER A 174 3.31 -8.92 -13.27
N LEU A 175 2.37 -8.16 -13.84
CA LEU A 175 1.77 -6.99 -13.20
C LEU A 175 1.03 -7.35 -11.91
N ARG A 176 0.25 -8.44 -11.92
CA ARG A 176 -0.46 -8.91 -10.72
C ARG A 176 0.52 -9.24 -9.58
N VAL A 177 1.58 -10.00 -9.87
CA VAL A 177 2.60 -10.36 -8.87
C VAL A 177 3.31 -9.11 -8.34
N LEU A 178 3.63 -8.14 -9.21
CA LEU A 178 4.25 -6.88 -8.80
C LEU A 178 3.35 -6.07 -7.88
N VAL A 179 2.07 -5.93 -8.23
CA VAL A 179 1.08 -5.20 -7.40
C VAL A 179 0.92 -5.89 -6.03
N GLU A 180 0.81 -7.22 -6.01
CA GLU A 180 0.73 -7.99 -4.75
C GLU A 180 1.96 -7.79 -3.86
N ARG A 181 3.15 -7.69 -4.46
CA ARG A 181 4.39 -7.40 -3.72
C ARG A 181 4.42 -5.97 -3.19
N LEU A 182 4.19 -4.97 -4.03
CA LEU A 182 4.23 -3.55 -3.64
C LEU A 182 3.26 -3.24 -2.48
N LEU A 183 2.09 -3.86 -2.50
CA LEU A 183 1.09 -3.66 -1.45
C LEU A 183 1.51 -4.31 -0.13
N ARG A 184 2.13 -5.50 -0.19
CA ARG A 184 2.70 -6.14 0.99
C ARG A 184 3.81 -5.28 1.59
N ASP A 185 4.76 -4.84 0.76
CA ASP A 185 5.90 -4.03 1.19
C ASP A 185 5.42 -2.70 1.81
N THR A 186 4.46 -2.02 1.18
CA THR A 186 3.88 -0.76 1.70
C THR A 186 3.16 -0.96 3.03
N THR A 187 2.43 -2.08 3.17
CA THR A 187 1.70 -2.40 4.42
C THR A 187 2.68 -2.66 5.56
N ASP A 188 3.76 -3.42 5.30
CA ASP A 188 4.80 -3.69 6.28
C ASP A 188 5.54 -2.41 6.68
N ASP A 189 5.86 -1.53 5.73
CA ASP A 189 6.49 -0.22 6.00
C ASP A 189 5.60 0.65 6.90
N LEU A 190 4.30 0.75 6.61
CA LEU A 190 3.35 1.51 7.42
C LEU A 190 3.26 0.96 8.85
N ARG A 191 3.29 -0.38 9.00
CA ARG A 191 3.27 -1.04 10.31
C ARG A 191 4.53 -0.75 11.13
N VAL A 192 5.69 -0.76 10.48
CA VAL A 192 6.98 -0.39 11.10
C VAL A 192 6.98 1.07 11.52
N GLN A 193 6.52 1.99 10.65
CA GLN A 193 6.42 3.41 10.97
C GLN A 193 5.50 3.68 12.17
N CYS A 194 4.33 3.05 12.21
CA CYS A 194 3.40 3.15 13.34
C CYS A 194 4.07 2.71 14.65
N SER A 195 4.76 1.56 14.63
CA SER A 195 5.48 1.04 15.80
C SER A 195 6.60 1.98 16.25
N SER A 196 7.31 2.60 15.31
CA SER A 196 8.38 3.58 15.60
C SER A 196 7.82 4.84 16.28
N VAL A 197 6.71 5.37 15.74
CA VAL A 197 6.03 6.55 16.28
C VAL A 197 5.48 6.27 17.68
N ASP A 198 4.77 5.15 17.87
CA ASP A 198 4.24 4.76 19.18
C ASP A 198 5.35 4.62 20.23
N ARG A 199 6.52 4.08 19.84
CA ARG A 199 7.69 3.98 20.72
C ARG A 199 8.25 5.35 21.09
N ALA A 200 8.43 6.24 20.12
CA ALA A 200 8.95 7.59 20.35
C ALA A 200 8.01 8.40 21.28
N PHE A 201 6.70 8.31 21.07
CA PHE A 201 5.71 8.95 21.94
C PHE A 201 5.70 8.37 23.36
N SER A 202 5.78 7.04 23.49
CA SER A 202 5.86 6.38 24.80
C SER A 202 7.09 6.84 25.58
N GLN A 203 8.25 6.93 24.92
CA GLN A 203 9.46 7.46 25.50
C GLN A 203 9.27 8.92 25.96
N ARG A 204 8.66 9.77 25.12
CA ARG A 204 8.43 11.17 25.47
C ARG A 204 7.49 11.33 26.67
N CYS A 205 6.49 10.46 26.80
CA CYS A 205 5.61 10.45 27.97
C CYS A 205 6.38 10.08 29.24
N ALA A 206 7.28 9.10 29.17
CA ALA A 206 8.12 8.70 30.30
C ALA A 206 9.03 9.86 30.75
N GLU A 207 9.72 10.51 29.81
CA GLU A 207 10.57 11.68 30.08
C GLU A 207 9.78 12.83 30.75
N LEU A 208 8.56 13.10 30.27
CA LEU A 208 7.70 14.15 30.84
C LEU A 208 7.20 13.80 32.25
N ILE A 209 6.88 12.54 32.50
CA ILE A 209 6.48 12.07 33.82
C ILE A 209 7.64 12.22 34.80
N GLU A 210 8.84 11.79 34.41
CA GLU A 210 10.04 11.92 35.23
C GLU A 210 10.34 13.40 35.55
N ALA A 211 10.34 14.27 34.54
CA ALA A 211 10.55 15.71 34.73
C ALA A 211 9.51 16.33 35.67
N LYS A 212 8.24 15.92 35.56
CA LYS A 212 7.16 16.35 36.45
C LYS A 212 7.42 15.91 37.89
N THR A 213 7.76 14.63 38.11
CA THR A 213 8.04 14.10 39.45
C THR A 213 9.21 14.83 40.09
N GLN A 214 10.29 15.09 39.34
CA GLN A 214 11.44 15.86 39.85
C GLN A 214 11.06 17.29 40.25
N LEU A 215 10.21 17.95 39.47
CA LEU A 215 9.73 19.30 39.80
C LEU A 215 8.81 19.29 41.04
N GLU A 216 7.95 18.30 41.18
CA GLU A 216 7.07 18.13 42.36
C GLU A 216 7.90 17.90 43.64
N MET A 217 8.96 17.10 43.56
CA MET A 217 9.90 16.89 44.68
C MET A 217 10.62 18.19 45.07
N LYS A 218 11.17 18.92 44.09
CA LYS A 218 11.84 20.21 44.35
C LYS A 218 10.89 21.24 44.96
N HIS A 219 9.65 21.30 44.46
CA HIS A 219 8.64 22.20 45.02
C HIS A 219 8.33 21.87 46.49
N ALA A 220 8.19 20.59 46.83
CA ALA A 220 7.98 20.17 48.22
C ALA A 220 9.15 20.57 49.13
N GLN A 221 10.40 20.38 48.67
CA GLN A 221 11.60 20.79 49.41
C GLN A 221 11.62 22.30 49.68
N VAL A 222 11.29 23.12 48.66
CA VAL A 222 11.25 24.59 48.81
C VAL A 222 10.17 24.99 49.81
N LEU A 223 9.00 24.36 49.79
CA LEU A 223 7.95 24.64 50.77
C LEU A 223 8.38 24.29 52.21
N GLU A 224 9.10 23.19 52.41
CA GLU A 224 9.64 22.82 53.71
C GLU A 224 10.67 23.84 54.22
N GLN A 225 11.56 24.30 53.35
CA GLN A 225 12.54 25.34 53.65
C GLN A 225 11.85 26.66 54.02
N ILE A 226 10.82 27.07 53.28
CA ILE A 226 10.02 28.26 53.59
C ILE A 226 9.40 28.11 54.98
N GLY A 227 8.75 26.98 55.27
CA GLY A 227 8.16 26.74 56.59
C GLY A 227 9.20 26.74 57.73
N ALA A 228 10.42 26.27 57.49
CA ALA A 228 11.51 26.37 58.44
C ALA A 228 11.96 27.83 58.67
N GLN A 229 12.07 28.62 57.60
CA GLN A 229 12.41 30.03 57.70
C GLN A 229 11.31 30.85 58.40
N GLU A 230 10.04 30.55 58.15
CA GLU A 230 8.91 31.16 58.86
C GLU A 230 8.98 30.89 60.37
N ARG A 231 9.29 29.65 60.78
CA ARG A 231 9.53 29.31 62.19
C ARG A 231 10.72 30.07 62.78
N ASN A 232 11.82 30.19 62.03
CA ASN A 232 12.98 30.98 62.45
C ASN A 232 12.62 32.45 62.66
N ILE A 233 11.85 33.05 61.75
CA ILE A 233 11.39 34.44 61.87
C ILE A 233 10.58 34.62 63.15
N VAL A 234 9.61 33.73 63.41
CA VAL A 234 8.79 33.79 64.64
C VAL A 234 9.66 33.64 65.90
N ALA A 235 10.62 32.71 65.89
CA ALA A 235 11.54 32.52 67.01
C ALA A 235 12.42 33.75 67.27
N LEU A 236 12.95 34.36 66.19
CA LEU A 236 13.73 35.60 66.27
C LEU A 236 12.88 36.77 66.78
N GLN A 237 11.64 36.92 66.29
CA GLN A 237 10.69 37.93 66.78
C GLN A 237 10.41 37.77 68.28
N GLN A 238 10.20 36.54 68.75
CA GLN A 238 10.01 36.27 70.18
C GLN A 238 11.27 36.57 71.00
N ALA A 239 12.47 36.24 70.48
CA ALA A 239 13.73 36.55 71.13
C ALA A 239 13.95 38.07 71.26
N ILE A 240 13.63 38.83 70.21
CA ILE A 240 13.62 40.31 70.24
C ILE A 240 12.66 40.80 71.32
N HIS A 241 11.41 40.35 71.30
CA HIS A 241 10.38 40.75 72.26
C HIS A 241 10.81 40.49 73.72
N ASN A 242 11.37 39.31 73.99
CA ASN A 242 11.88 38.94 75.32
C ASN A 242 13.01 39.85 75.82
N LYS A 243 13.78 40.48 74.91
CA LYS A 243 14.88 41.39 75.24
C LYS A 243 14.43 42.85 75.42
N GLU A 244 13.26 43.23 74.92
CA GLU A 244 12.75 44.61 75.03
C GLU A 244 12.53 45.05 76.49
N ALA A 245 11.89 44.22 77.32
CA ALA A 245 11.61 44.58 78.70
C ALA A 245 12.88 44.74 79.56
N PRO A 246 13.85 43.78 79.52
CA PRO A 246 15.15 43.97 80.15
C PRO A 246 15.90 45.22 79.66
N LEU A 247 15.87 45.50 78.34
CA LEU A 247 16.49 46.69 77.76
C LEU A 247 15.86 47.97 78.30
N ARG A 248 14.53 48.08 78.33
CA ARG A 248 13.82 49.25 78.90
C ARG A 248 14.19 49.47 80.36
N VAL A 249 14.29 48.41 81.16
CA VAL A 249 14.69 48.51 82.58
C VAL A 249 16.13 48.99 82.71
N ALA A 250 17.06 48.43 81.92
CA ALA A 250 18.45 48.86 81.91
C ALA A 250 18.60 50.33 81.49
N GLN A 251 17.91 50.76 80.43
CA GLN A 251 17.87 52.14 79.95
C GLN A 251 17.27 53.09 81.00
N SER A 252 16.14 52.74 81.60
CA SER A 252 15.48 53.56 82.63
C SER A 252 16.36 53.71 83.88
N ARG A 253 17.01 52.62 84.32
CA ARG A 253 17.96 52.65 85.45
C ARG A 253 19.19 53.48 85.15
N LEU A 254 19.75 53.37 83.94
CA LEU A 254 20.87 54.20 83.49
C LEU A 254 20.49 55.69 83.46
N TYR A 255 19.32 56.03 82.91
CA TYR A 255 18.80 57.39 82.87
C TYR A 255 18.63 57.99 84.26
N LEU A 256 17.95 57.28 85.18
CA LEU A 256 17.78 57.76 86.56
C LEU A 256 19.13 57.96 87.28
N ARG A 257 20.12 57.10 87.03
CA ARG A 257 21.47 57.26 87.61
C ARG A 257 22.21 58.48 87.06
N SER A 258 21.96 58.88 85.81
CA SER A 258 22.53 60.09 85.22
C SER A 258 21.97 61.40 85.81
N LEU A 259 20.86 61.32 86.55
CA LEU A 259 20.16 62.45 87.18
C LEU A 259 20.40 62.56 88.69
N ARG A 260 21.34 61.80 89.25
CA ARG A 260 21.61 61.83 90.70
C ARG A 260 22.16 63.19 91.13
N PRO A 261 21.61 63.80 92.20
CA PRO A 261 22.05 65.12 92.65
C PRO A 261 23.36 65.08 93.44
N ASN A 262 24.18 66.12 93.27
CA ASN A 262 25.39 66.40 94.06
C ASN A 262 26.37 65.21 94.13
N MET A 263 26.77 64.82 95.33
CA MET A 263 27.78 63.79 95.60
C MET A 263 27.33 62.36 95.30
N GLU A 264 26.07 62.13 94.91
CA GLU A 264 25.59 60.81 94.49
C GLU A 264 25.87 60.51 93.01
N LEU A 265 26.33 61.49 92.23
CA LEU A 265 26.78 61.31 90.85
C LEU A 265 28.18 60.66 90.78
N CYS A 266 28.31 59.52 91.46
CA CYS A 266 29.51 58.70 91.46
C CYS A 266 29.47 57.74 90.26
N ARG A 267 30.61 57.58 89.57
CA ARG A 267 30.78 56.54 88.55
C ARG A 267 30.99 55.18 89.23
N ASP A 268 29.88 54.59 89.68
CA ASP A 268 29.84 53.30 90.36
C ASP A 268 29.87 52.13 89.36
N GLU A 269 30.17 50.92 89.84
CA GLU A 269 30.23 49.70 89.01
C GLU A 269 28.96 49.49 88.15
N PRO A 270 27.73 49.69 88.68
CA PRO A 270 26.53 49.66 87.85
C PRO A 270 26.47 50.73 86.75
N GLN A 271 27.00 51.95 86.97
CA GLN A 271 27.06 53.02 85.94
C GLN A 271 27.89 52.60 84.72
N PHE A 272 28.93 51.80 84.90
CA PHE A 272 29.73 51.25 83.79
C PHE A 272 29.13 49.98 83.16
N ARG A 273 28.30 49.24 83.91
CA ARG A 273 27.73 47.96 83.48
C ARG A 273 26.43 48.11 82.67
N TYR A 274 25.56 49.05 83.03
CA TYR A 274 24.29 49.24 82.31
C TYR A 274 24.46 49.63 80.83
N PRO A 275 25.44 50.46 80.42
CA PRO A 275 25.70 50.72 79.00
C PRO A 275 26.01 49.43 78.22
N LYS A 276 26.87 48.57 78.75
CA LYS A 276 27.22 47.27 78.13
C LYS A 276 26.00 46.34 78.04
N LEU A 277 25.18 46.27 79.09
CA LEU A 277 23.94 45.48 79.08
C LEU A 277 22.89 46.02 78.08
N CYS A 278 22.84 47.34 77.88
CA CYS A 278 21.99 47.95 76.87
C CYS A 278 22.49 47.60 75.45
N GLU A 279 23.80 47.67 75.20
CA GLU A 279 24.41 47.22 73.94
C GLU A 279 24.13 45.73 73.69
N GLU A 280 24.35 44.87 74.69
CA GLU A 280 24.08 43.42 74.61
C GLU A 280 22.62 43.09 74.26
N CYS A 281 21.66 43.81 74.85
CA CYS A 281 20.25 43.60 74.52
C CYS A 281 19.84 44.24 73.18
N SER A 282 20.55 45.28 72.74
CA SER A 282 20.29 45.98 71.46
C SER A 282 20.87 45.24 70.25
N MET A 283 21.91 44.42 70.43
CA MET A 283 22.51 43.61 69.36
C MET A 283 21.53 42.60 68.72
N VAL A 284 20.38 42.32 69.34
CA VAL A 284 19.34 41.42 68.81
C VAL A 284 18.34 42.15 67.88
N ASN A 285 18.38 43.48 67.82
CA ASN A 285 17.45 44.30 67.03
C ASN A 285 18.21 45.20 66.02
N PRO A 286 18.54 44.70 64.82
CA PRO A 286 19.37 45.44 63.88
C PRO A 286 18.70 46.67 63.24
N CYS A 287 17.40 46.89 63.46
CA CYS A 287 16.59 47.84 62.68
C CYS A 287 16.02 49.04 63.45
N VAL A 288 16.48 49.34 64.66
CA VAL A 288 15.96 50.51 65.45
C VAL A 288 16.94 51.70 65.43
N TRP A 289 17.77 51.82 64.40
CA TRP A 289 18.56 53.03 64.15
C TRP A 289 18.53 53.42 62.66
N VAL A 290 17.36 53.80 62.17
CA VAL A 290 17.16 54.79 61.09
C VAL A 290 16.06 55.74 61.54
#